data_AF-A0AAN8IJ33-F1
#
_entry.id   AF-A0AAN8IJ33-F1
#
_cell.length_a   1.000
_cell.length_b   1.000
_cell.length_c   1.000
_cell.angle_alpha   90.00
_cell.angle_beta   90.00
_cell.angle_gamma   90.00
#
_symmetry.space_group_name_H-M   'P 1'
#
loop_
_entity.id
_entity.type
_entity.pdbx_description
1 polymer ?
#
loop_
_entity_poly.entity_id
_entity_poly.type
_entity_poly.pdbx_seq_one_letter_code
_entity_poly.pdbx_strand_id
1 'polypeptide(L)'
;MEKMDQVCSDVSIMDGCSIATRICASAEQMALKKMIEQLCASREAYDHYKICLKSVATSQTGASCMSEFMTSTPGSRCSAIQNAGTCMAKQVRDTCGDDALTYSFAAMNDYARLMDNRCRVSQLGIV
;
A
#
# COMPACT_ATOMS: atom_id res chain seq x y z
N MET A 1 -13.78 -11.72 8.92
CA MET A 1 -12.47 -11.38 9.53
C MET A 1 -11.48 -12.54 9.38
N GLU A 2 -11.95 -13.79 9.46
CA GLU A 2 -11.19 -15.04 9.33
C GLU A 2 -10.29 -15.20 8.07
N LYS A 3 -10.65 -14.60 6.94
CA LYS A 3 -9.86 -14.76 5.70
C LYS A 3 -8.48 -14.09 5.78
N MET A 4 -8.33 -13.03 6.57
CA MET A 4 -7.06 -12.30 6.66
C MET A 4 -6.12 -12.92 7.69
N ASP A 5 -6.66 -13.46 8.80
CA ASP A 5 -5.91 -14.33 9.72
C ASP A 5 -5.24 -15.48 8.96
N GLN A 6 -6.03 -16.18 8.13
CA GLN A 6 -5.54 -17.29 7.33
C GLN A 6 -4.45 -16.83 6.35
N VAL A 7 -4.66 -15.73 5.64
CA VAL A 7 -3.67 -15.17 4.70
C VAL A 7 -2.36 -14.76 5.40
N CYS A 8 -2.44 -14.17 6.59
CA CYS A 8 -1.26 -13.80 7.38
C CYS A 8 -0.49 -15.03 7.88
N SER A 9 -1.21 -16.06 8.29
CA SER A 9 -0.62 -17.35 8.66
C SER A 9 0.03 -18.04 7.47
N ASP A 10 -0.66 -18.10 6.33
CA ASP A 10 -0.19 -18.76 5.11
C ASP A 10 1.06 -18.07 4.54
N VAL A 11 1.15 -16.74 4.58
CA VAL A 11 2.36 -16.01 4.17
C VAL A 11 3.55 -16.28 5.07
N SER A 12 3.32 -16.43 6.37
CA SER A 12 4.38 -16.80 7.33
C SER A 12 4.91 -18.21 7.06
N ILE A 13 4.03 -19.14 6.66
CA ILE A 13 4.41 -20.50 6.23
C ILE A 13 5.16 -20.47 4.89
N MET A 14 4.71 -19.62 3.95
CA MET A 14 5.32 -19.47 2.63
C MET A 14 6.75 -18.94 2.71
N ASP A 15 7.08 -18.10 3.71
CA ASP A 15 8.45 -17.65 3.98
C ASP A 15 9.37 -18.83 4.32
N GLY A 16 8.94 -19.70 5.24
CA GLY A 16 9.65 -20.92 5.62
C GLY A 16 9.89 -21.88 4.45
N CYS A 17 8.90 -22.06 3.58
CA CYS A 17 9.04 -22.88 2.38
C CYS A 17 10.00 -22.27 1.35
N SER A 18 9.97 -20.94 1.13
CA SER A 18 10.84 -20.27 0.17
C SER A 18 12.32 -20.33 0.56
N ILE A 19 12.61 -20.21 1.86
CA ILE A 19 13.96 -20.33 2.44
C ILE A 19 14.46 -21.78 2.35
N ALA A 20 13.58 -22.77 2.59
CA ALA A 20 13.94 -24.18 2.55
C ALA A 20 14.14 -24.75 1.13
N THR A 21 13.42 -24.23 0.13
CA THR A 21 13.34 -24.84 -1.22
C THR A 21 14.09 -24.09 -2.32
N ARG A 22 14.61 -22.88 -2.06
CA ARG A 22 15.27 -22.02 -3.07
C ARG A 22 14.46 -21.83 -4.36
N ILE A 23 13.13 -21.84 -4.25
CA ILE A 23 12.25 -21.53 -5.39
C ILE A 23 12.40 -20.04 -5.70
N CYS A 24 12.86 -19.71 -6.91
CA CYS A 24 12.93 -18.34 -7.40
C CYS A 24 11.52 -17.78 -7.58
N ALA A 25 11.01 -17.06 -6.57
CA ALA A 25 9.80 -16.26 -6.71
C ALA A 25 10.08 -15.10 -7.69
N SER A 26 9.14 -14.79 -8.58
CA SER A 26 9.26 -13.61 -9.44
C SER A 26 9.29 -12.33 -8.60
N ALA A 27 9.81 -11.23 -9.16
CA ALA A 27 9.81 -9.93 -8.47
C ALA A 27 8.39 -9.50 -8.03
N GLU A 28 7.38 -9.82 -8.84
CA GLU A 28 5.97 -9.54 -8.55
C GLU A 28 5.45 -10.39 -7.37
N GLN A 29 5.84 -11.66 -7.30
CA GLN A 29 5.47 -12.53 -6.18
C GLN A 29 6.14 -12.08 -4.87
N MET A 30 7.40 -11.64 -4.92
CA MET A 30 8.09 -11.07 -3.76
C MET A 30 7.47 -9.74 -3.31
N ALA A 31 7.10 -8.86 -4.25
CA ALA A 31 6.42 -7.61 -3.95
C ALA A 31 5.04 -7.84 -3.32
N LEU A 32 4.26 -8.80 -3.84
CA LEU A 32 2.97 -9.19 -3.26
C LEU A 32 3.13 -9.77 -1.85
N LYS A 33 4.10 -10.67 -1.64
CA LYS A 33 4.41 -11.23 -0.31
C LYS A 33 4.74 -10.12 0.70
N LYS A 34 5.63 -9.20 0.33
CA LYS A 34 6.02 -8.07 1.19
C LYS A 34 4.85 -7.17 1.54
N MET A 35 3.96 -6.92 0.59
CA MET A 35 2.73 -6.15 0.83
C MET A 35 1.83 -6.86 1.84
N ILE A 36 1.64 -8.18 1.73
CA ILE A 36 0.83 -8.95 2.67
C ILE A 36 1.49 -8.97 4.06
N GLU A 37 2.80 -9.19 4.16
CA GLU A 37 3.54 -9.14 5.44
C GLU A 37 3.31 -7.81 6.16
N GLN A 38 3.33 -6.70 5.44
CA GLN A 38 3.09 -5.38 6.02
C GLN A 38 1.66 -5.18 6.49
N LEU A 39 0.67 -5.62 5.70
CA LEU A 39 -0.73 -5.58 6.11
C LEU A 39 -0.97 -6.41 7.39
N CYS A 40 -0.27 -7.54 7.53
CA CYS A 40 -0.33 -8.39 8.72
C CYS A 40 0.38 -7.74 9.91
N ALA A 41 1.53 -7.09 9.70
CA ALA A 41 2.26 -6.38 10.74
C ALA A 41 1.50 -5.14 11.24
N SER A 42 0.75 -4.46 10.38
CA SER A 42 -0.04 -3.27 10.70
C SER A 42 -1.53 -3.57 10.80
N ARG A 43 -1.90 -4.79 11.21
CA ARG A 43 -3.25 -5.31 11.06
C ARG A 43 -4.32 -4.56 11.83
N GLU A 44 -4.04 -4.17 13.07
CA GLU A 44 -4.99 -3.41 13.89
C GLU A 44 -5.34 -2.07 13.22
N ALA A 45 -4.31 -1.35 12.73
CA ALA A 45 -4.49 -0.12 11.97
C ALA A 45 -5.23 -0.37 10.64
N TYR A 46 -4.88 -1.44 9.92
CA TYR A 46 -5.60 -1.81 8.70
C TYR A 46 -7.08 -2.08 8.97
N ASP A 47 -7.40 -2.91 9.96
CA ASP A 47 -8.78 -3.25 10.32
C ASP A 47 -9.57 -2.02 10.76
N HIS A 48 -8.91 -1.06 11.41
CA HIS A 48 -9.48 0.22 11.82
C HIS A 48 -9.80 1.14 10.62
N TYR A 49 -8.90 1.28 9.64
CA TYR A 49 -9.05 2.25 8.55
C TYR A 49 -9.61 1.68 7.24
N LYS A 50 -9.58 0.35 7.01
CA LYS A 50 -9.88 -0.28 5.70
C LYS A 50 -11.23 0.11 5.10
N ILE A 51 -12.27 0.26 5.91
CA ILE A 51 -13.62 0.58 5.40
C ILE A 51 -13.63 2.00 4.85
N CYS A 52 -13.04 2.93 5.59
CA CYS A 52 -12.97 4.34 5.20
C CYS A 52 -12.03 4.55 4.02
N LEU A 53 -10.82 3.98 4.07
CA LEU A 53 -9.87 4.09 2.96
C LEU A 53 -10.42 3.48 1.67
N LYS A 54 -11.19 2.38 1.78
CA LYS A 54 -11.90 1.80 0.64
C LYS A 54 -12.93 2.77 0.07
N SER A 55 -13.73 3.46 0.91
CA SER A 55 -14.74 4.40 0.41
C SER A 55 -14.09 5.56 -0.36
N VAL A 56 -12.98 6.10 0.15
CA VAL A 56 -12.18 7.13 -0.53
C VAL A 56 -11.63 6.61 -1.86
N ALA A 57 -10.99 5.44 -1.86
CA ALA A 57 -10.40 4.84 -3.06
C ALA A 57 -11.44 4.55 -4.16
N THR A 58 -12.67 4.15 -3.78
CA THR A 58 -13.78 3.89 -4.73
C THR A 58 -14.58 5.12 -5.09
N SER A 59 -14.33 6.27 -4.46
CA SER A 59 -14.99 7.53 -4.81
C SER A 59 -14.52 8.03 -6.19
N GLN A 60 -15.31 8.92 -6.80
CA GLN A 60 -14.92 9.55 -8.06
C GLN A 60 -13.56 10.24 -7.98
N THR A 61 -13.29 10.93 -6.85
CA THR A 61 -12.02 11.58 -6.58
C THR A 61 -10.88 10.56 -6.47
N GLY A 62 -11.05 9.51 -5.66
CA GLY A 62 -10.05 8.44 -5.54
C GLY A 62 -9.71 7.76 -6.87
N ALA A 63 -10.73 7.41 -7.65
CA ALA A 63 -10.55 6.83 -8.98
C ALA A 63 -9.80 7.78 -9.93
N SER A 64 -10.13 9.08 -9.89
CA SER A 64 -9.44 10.08 -10.71
C SER A 64 -7.98 10.26 -10.30
N CYS A 65 -7.67 10.32 -9.01
CA CYS A 65 -6.32 10.45 -8.47
C CYS A 65 -5.43 9.24 -8.80
N MET A 66 -6.00 8.05 -8.89
CA MET A 66 -5.27 6.82 -9.18
C MET A 66 -5.04 6.56 -10.68
N SER A 67 -5.69 7.31 -11.56
CA SER A 67 -5.65 7.06 -13.02
C SER A 67 -4.24 7.09 -13.62
N GLU A 68 -3.41 8.07 -13.21
CA GLU A 68 -2.02 8.18 -13.63
C GLU A 68 -1.19 6.99 -13.13
N PHE A 69 -1.39 6.59 -11.88
CA PHE A 69 -0.69 5.44 -11.29
C PHE A 69 -1.02 4.12 -12.01
N MET A 70 -2.30 3.90 -12.35
CA MET A 70 -2.75 2.67 -13.02
C MET A 70 -2.18 2.51 -14.43
N THR A 71 -1.82 3.61 -15.08
CA THR A 71 -1.23 3.63 -16.43
C THR A 71 0.28 3.90 -16.43
N SER A 72 0.88 4.06 -15.24
CA SER A 72 2.30 4.38 -15.09
C SER A 72 3.22 3.23 -15.50
N THR A 73 4.38 3.61 -16.05
CA THR A 73 5.47 2.67 -16.37
C THR A 73 6.43 2.58 -15.17
N PRO A 74 7.30 1.55 -15.08
CA PRO A 74 8.25 1.44 -13.97
C PRO A 74 9.07 2.71 -13.71
N GLY A 75 9.46 3.46 -14.76
CA GLY A 75 10.22 4.70 -14.64
C GLY A 75 9.42 5.89 -14.10
N SER A 76 8.09 5.93 -14.30
CA SER A 76 7.21 7.00 -13.82
C SER A 76 6.37 6.60 -12.59
N ARG A 77 6.52 5.36 -12.10
CA ARG A 77 5.67 4.80 -11.05
C ARG A 77 5.82 5.55 -9.71
N CYS A 78 7.04 5.97 -9.39
CA CYS A 78 7.34 6.71 -8.16
C CYS A 78 6.68 8.10 -8.14
N SER A 79 6.76 8.85 -9.24
CA SER A 79 6.07 10.14 -9.34
C SER A 79 4.55 9.95 -9.36
N ALA A 80 4.06 8.92 -10.05
CA ALA A 80 2.62 8.66 -10.13
C ALA A 80 2.01 8.29 -8.76
N ILE A 81 2.70 7.50 -7.93
CA ILE A 81 2.21 7.20 -6.57
C ILE A 81 2.29 8.43 -5.65
N GLN A 82 3.32 9.27 -5.79
CA GLN A 82 3.42 10.54 -5.08
C GLN A 82 2.25 11.47 -5.44
N ASN A 83 1.93 11.58 -6.73
CA ASN A 83 0.82 12.39 -7.23
C ASN A 83 -0.52 11.86 -6.71
N ALA A 84 -0.74 10.55 -6.80
CA ALA A 84 -1.95 9.91 -6.31
C ALA A 84 -2.15 10.13 -4.79
N GLY A 85 -1.09 9.94 -4.00
CA GLY A 85 -1.11 10.18 -2.56
C GLY A 85 -1.43 11.63 -2.21
N THR A 86 -0.81 12.59 -2.91
CA THR A 86 -1.05 14.03 -2.73
C THR A 86 -2.49 14.41 -3.11
N CYS A 87 -2.98 13.89 -4.23
CA CYS A 87 -4.34 14.13 -4.74
C CYS A 87 -5.42 13.64 -3.76
N MET A 88 -5.22 12.47 -3.15
CA MET A 88 -6.17 11.89 -2.18
C MET A 88 -6.00 12.41 -0.76
N ALA A 89 -4.90 13.07 -0.42
CA ALA A 89 -4.53 13.42 0.96
C ALA A 89 -5.63 14.20 1.69
N LYS A 90 -6.23 15.19 1.03
CA LYS A 90 -7.33 15.98 1.60
C LYS A 90 -8.55 15.11 1.89
N GLN A 91 -8.97 14.29 0.94
CA GLN A 91 -10.18 13.48 1.09
C GLN A 91 -9.99 12.40 2.16
N VAL A 92 -8.81 11.78 2.22
CA VAL A 92 -8.48 10.81 3.30
C VAL A 92 -8.51 11.50 4.66
N ARG A 93 -7.94 12.70 4.80
CA ARG A 93 -8.03 13.47 6.05
C ARG A 93 -9.47 13.75 6.44
N ASP A 94 -10.21 14.36 5.52
CA ASP A 94 -11.56 14.85 5.78
C ASP A 94 -12.55 13.70 6.06
N THR A 95 -12.30 12.51 5.52
CA THR A 95 -13.19 11.33 5.67
C THR A 95 -12.74 10.37 6.77
N CYS A 96 -11.43 10.16 6.92
CA CYS A 96 -10.85 9.08 7.74
C CYS A 96 -9.96 9.59 8.88
N GLY A 97 -9.64 10.89 8.93
CA GLY A 97 -8.78 11.50 9.94
C GLY A 97 -7.28 11.50 9.60
N ASP A 98 -6.52 12.26 10.38
CA ASP A 98 -5.06 12.43 10.19
C ASP A 98 -4.27 11.14 10.44
N ASP A 99 -4.73 10.27 11.35
CA ASP A 99 -4.06 8.99 11.61
C ASP A 99 -4.18 8.05 10.41
N ALA A 100 -5.36 8.01 9.77
CA ALA A 100 -5.58 7.23 8.54
C ALA A 100 -4.73 7.76 7.37
N LEU A 101 -4.55 9.07 7.30
CA LEU A 101 -3.69 9.71 6.32
C LEU A 101 -2.23 9.31 6.55
N THR A 102 -1.75 9.39 7.80
CA THR A 102 -0.40 8.97 8.19
C THR A 102 -0.15 7.51 7.86
N TYR A 103 -1.11 6.64 8.22
CA TYR A 103 -1.08 5.21 7.89
C TYR A 103 -0.99 4.97 6.37
N SER A 104 -1.79 5.70 5.58
CA SER A 104 -1.80 5.57 4.13
C SER A 104 -0.46 5.96 3.50
N PHE A 105 0.15 7.05 3.97
CA PHE A 105 1.47 7.50 3.49
C PHE A 105 2.60 6.55 3.91
N ALA A 106 2.51 5.93 5.09
CA ALA A 106 3.43 4.87 5.49
C ALA A 106 3.35 3.67 4.53
N ALA A 107 2.13 3.17 4.27
CA ALA A 107 1.90 2.06 3.34
C ALA A 107 2.35 2.38 1.90
N MET A 108 2.12 3.62 1.43
CA MET A 108 2.61 4.06 0.12
C MET A 108 4.14 4.12 0.05
N ASN A 109 4.82 4.57 1.10
CA ASN A 109 6.29 4.56 1.16
C ASN A 109 6.86 3.15 1.12
N ASP A 110 6.21 2.25 1.84
CA ASP A 110 6.62 0.86 1.89
C ASP A 110 6.51 0.19 0.52
N TYR A 111 5.38 0.38 -0.16
CA TYR A 111 5.22 -0.07 -1.55
C TYR A 111 6.23 0.60 -2.49
N ALA A 112 6.42 1.91 -2.38
CA ALA A 112 7.35 2.67 -3.20
C ALA A 112 8.79 2.13 -3.09
N ARG A 113 9.23 1.78 -1.89
CA ARG A 113 10.56 1.19 -1.64
C ARG A 113 10.74 -0.18 -2.30
N LEU A 114 9.69 -0.99 -2.38
CA LEU A 114 9.73 -2.27 -3.09
C LEU A 114 9.98 -2.10 -4.60
N MET A 115 9.56 -0.96 -5.16
CA MET A 115 9.68 -0.67 -6.59
C MET A 115 11.01 0.06 -6.92
N ASP A 116 11.35 1.10 -6.15
CA ASP A 116 12.64 1.78 -6.18
C ASP A 116 13.00 2.21 -4.76
N ASN A 117 14.12 1.71 -4.24
CA ASN A 117 14.62 2.02 -2.89
C ASN A 117 14.81 3.52 -2.63
N ARG A 118 14.99 4.33 -3.69
CA ARG A 118 15.13 5.79 -3.60
C ARG A 118 13.79 6.52 -3.64
N CYS A 119 12.71 5.84 -3.99
CA CYS A 119 11.39 6.43 -4.00
C CYS A 119 10.95 6.79 -2.56
N ARG A 120 10.39 7.98 -2.43
CA ARG A 120 9.88 8.53 -1.17
C ARG A 120 8.54 9.17 -1.49
N VAL A 121 7.50 8.74 -0.78
CA VAL A 121 6.16 9.31 -0.90
C VAL A 121 5.94 10.24 0.28
N SER A 122 6.14 11.54 0.09
CA SER A 122 6.00 12.54 1.15
C SER A 122 4.64 13.21 1.09
N GLN A 123 4.12 13.55 2.26
CA GLN A 123 2.92 14.35 2.43
C GLN A 123 3.23 15.83 2.09
N LEU A 124 3.60 16.12 0.84
CA LEU A 124 3.90 17.48 0.40
C LEU A 124 2.57 18.25 0.26
N GLY A 125 2.43 19.36 1.01
CA GLY A 125 1.31 20.28 0.89
C GLY A 125 0.41 20.44 2.12
N ILE A 126 0.93 20.22 3.33
CA ILE A 126 0.24 20.61 4.57
C ILE A 126 1.19 21.51 5.37
N VAL A 127 1.13 22.79 5.06
CA VAL A 127 1.48 23.86 5.99
C VAL A 127 0.26 24.76 6.09
#